data_AF-A0A1G2LLB3-F1
#
_entry.id   AF-A0A1G2LLB3-F1
#
_cell.length_a   1.000
_cell.length_b   1.000
_cell.length_c   1.000
_cell.angle_alpha   90.00
_cell.angle_beta   90.00
_cell.angle_gamma   90.00
#
_symmetry.space_group_name_H-M   'P 1'
#
loop_
_entity.id
_entity.type
_entity.pdbx_description
1 polymer ?
#
loop_
_entity_poly.entity_id
_entity_poly.type
_entity_poly.pdbx_seq_one_letter_code
_entity_poly.pdbx_strand_id
1 'polypeptide(L)'
;MIRHLPSIREFLEIWGELVEAYCGKNGFGGDTAELYAYRFMRYAPGAVDGSAAQKEQQREAALALWYILKMFGEMYECARYVNKRRFGAWVKQIEFDHRVHVRVVSQKRKRRE
;
A
#
# COMPACT_ATOMS: atom_id res chain seq x y z
N MET A 1 -0.74 24.17 9.40
CA MET A 1 -0.53 23.24 8.27
C MET A 1 -1.35 21.99 8.57
N ILE A 2 -2.46 21.76 7.87
CA ILE A 2 -3.33 20.60 8.13
C ILE A 2 -2.69 19.40 7.43
N ARG A 3 -2.14 18.45 8.21
CA ARG A 3 -1.64 17.17 7.70
C ARG A 3 -2.84 16.40 7.14
N HIS A 4 -2.82 16.04 5.87
CA HIS A 4 -3.91 15.26 5.28
C HIS A 4 -3.69 13.79 5.66
N LEU A 5 -4.36 13.36 6.72
CA LEU A 5 -4.41 11.94 7.08
C LEU A 5 -5.44 11.24 6.18
N PRO A 6 -5.17 10.00 5.75
CA PRO A 6 -6.18 9.14 5.13
C PRO A 6 -7.46 9.17 5.94
N SER A 7 -8.62 9.25 5.27
CA SER A 7 -9.87 9.06 5.98
C SER A 7 -9.91 7.64 6.59
N ILE A 8 -10.66 7.46 7.69
CA ILE A 8 -10.82 6.13 8.26
C ILE A 8 -11.42 5.14 7.25
N ARG A 9 -12.28 5.63 6.36
CA ARG A 9 -12.88 4.85 5.27
C ARG A 9 -11.82 4.29 4.33
N GLU A 10 -10.94 5.17 3.85
CA GLU A 10 -9.83 4.81 2.97
C GLU A 10 -8.91 3.76 3.57
N PHE A 11 -8.59 3.93 4.87
CA PHE A 11 -7.83 2.94 5.61
C PHE A 11 -8.52 1.58 5.62
N LEU A 12 -9.82 1.54 5.91
CA LEU A 12 -10.60 0.30 5.98
C LEU A 12 -10.73 -0.38 4.62
N GLU A 13 -10.92 0.39 3.55
CA GLU A 13 -10.99 -0.14 2.18
C GLU A 13 -9.67 -0.82 1.79
N ILE A 14 -8.53 -0.15 2.01
CA ILE A 14 -7.21 -0.72 1.72
C ILE A 14 -6.92 -1.93 2.61
N TRP A 15 -7.31 -1.88 3.89
CA TRP A 15 -7.18 -3.02 4.78
C TRP A 15 -7.98 -4.23 4.27
N GLY A 16 -9.21 -4.01 3.79
CA GLY A 16 -10.05 -5.04 3.18
C GLY A 16 -9.37 -5.69 1.96
N GLU A 17 -8.83 -4.88 1.04
CA GLU A 17 -8.10 -5.39 -0.13
C GLU A 17 -6.89 -6.26 0.26
N LEU A 18 -6.15 -5.86 1.33
CA LEU A 18 -5.04 -6.65 1.87
C LEU A 18 -5.49 -7.96 2.52
N VAL A 19 -6.64 -7.97 3.21
CA VAL A 19 -7.24 -9.20 3.78
C VAL A 19 -7.64 -10.16 2.67
N GLU A 20 -8.25 -9.68 1.58
CA GLU A 20 -8.57 -10.51 0.43
C GLU A 20 -7.32 -11.11 -0.21
N ALA A 21 -6.26 -10.30 -0.36
CA ALA A 21 -4.98 -10.75 -0.88
C ALA A 21 -4.33 -11.79 0.05
N TYR A 22 -4.36 -11.58 1.35
CA TYR A 22 -3.90 -12.54 2.35
C TYR A 22 -4.63 -13.89 2.24
N CYS A 23 -5.93 -13.85 1.97
CA CYS A 23 -6.77 -15.04 1.75
C CYS A 23 -6.59 -15.67 0.36
N GLY A 24 -5.83 -15.05 -0.54
CA GLY A 24 -5.65 -15.51 -1.91
C GLY A 24 -6.89 -15.33 -2.78
N LYS A 25 -7.75 -14.35 -2.46
CA LYS A 25 -9.06 -14.11 -3.09
C LYS A 25 -9.21 -12.72 -3.70
N ASN A 26 -8.16 -11.91 -3.71
CA ASN A 26 -8.24 -10.55 -4.25
C ASN A 26 -8.50 -10.60 -5.77
N GLY A 27 -9.42 -9.75 -6.25
CA GLY A 27 -9.84 -9.71 -7.65
C GLY A 27 -8.74 -9.36 -8.67
N PHE A 28 -7.63 -8.76 -8.23
CA PHE A 28 -6.51 -8.41 -9.10
C PHE A 28 -5.60 -9.61 -9.46
N GLY A 29 -5.40 -10.54 -8.52
CA GLY A 29 -4.42 -11.62 -8.73
C GLY A 29 -4.35 -12.67 -7.64
N GLY A 30 -5.45 -12.89 -6.91
CA GLY A 30 -5.52 -13.82 -5.80
C GLY A 30 -4.75 -13.31 -4.58
N ASP A 31 -3.42 -13.44 -4.57
CA ASP A 31 -2.55 -13.08 -3.45
C ASP A 31 -2.01 -11.63 -3.50
N THR A 32 -2.46 -10.85 -4.48
CA THR A 32 -1.94 -9.51 -4.76
C THR A 32 -3.08 -8.49 -4.78
N ALA A 33 -2.90 -7.39 -4.05
CA ALA A 33 -3.75 -6.21 -4.08
C ALA A 33 -3.12 -5.10 -4.93
N GLU A 34 -3.91 -4.44 -5.77
CA GLU A 34 -3.50 -3.25 -6.53
C GLU A 34 -3.99 -1.99 -5.80
N LEU A 35 -3.07 -1.33 -5.09
CA LEU A 35 -3.39 -0.17 -4.28
C LEU A 35 -3.05 1.12 -5.02
N TYR A 36 -3.91 2.12 -4.89
CA TYR A 36 -3.73 3.42 -5.51
C TYR A 36 -3.33 4.46 -4.47
N ALA A 37 -2.12 5.00 -4.60
CA ALA A 37 -1.56 5.92 -3.60
C ALA A 37 -2.27 7.28 -3.58
N TYR A 38 -2.86 7.70 -4.71
CA TYR A 38 -3.65 8.93 -4.78
C TYR A 38 -4.88 8.91 -3.89
N ARG A 39 -5.34 7.73 -3.43
CA ARG A 39 -6.44 7.62 -2.48
C ARG A 39 -6.10 8.40 -1.19
N PHE A 40 -4.83 8.37 -0.79
CA PHE A 40 -4.30 9.16 0.32
C PHE A 40 -3.93 10.61 -0.02
N MET A 41 -4.12 11.04 -1.27
CA MET A 41 -3.75 12.38 -1.73
C MET A 41 -5.00 13.25 -1.90
N ARG A 42 -4.84 14.55 -1.68
CA ARG A 42 -5.93 15.52 -1.83
C ARG A 42 -6.35 15.74 -3.29
N TYR A 43 -5.46 15.46 -4.24
CA TYR A 43 -5.67 15.71 -5.67
C TYR A 43 -5.62 14.42 -6.48
N ALA A 44 -6.52 14.31 -7.46
CA ALA A 44 -6.57 13.21 -8.41
C ALA A 44 -5.30 13.14 -9.30
N PRO A 45 -4.91 11.95 -9.79
CA PRO A 45 -3.63 11.70 -10.48
C PRO A 45 -3.40 12.49 -11.79
N GLY A 46 -4.33 13.33 -12.24
CA GLY A 46 -4.20 14.18 -13.44
C GLY A 46 -3.63 15.58 -13.21
N ALA A 47 -3.49 16.03 -11.96
CA ALA A 47 -3.00 17.37 -11.63
C ALA A 47 -1.51 17.34 -11.23
N VAL A 48 -0.65 16.85 -12.14
CA VAL A 48 0.80 16.82 -11.91
C VAL A 48 1.43 18.13 -12.37
N ASP A 49 1.58 19.07 -11.45
CA ASP A 49 2.27 20.35 -11.69
C ASP A 49 3.75 20.31 -11.26
N GLY A 50 4.18 19.23 -10.59
CA GLY A 50 5.56 19.05 -10.11
C GLY A 50 5.94 19.97 -8.95
N SER A 51 4.96 20.66 -8.36
CA SER A 51 5.17 21.61 -7.26
C SER A 51 5.74 20.95 -6.01
N ALA A 52 6.41 21.74 -5.16
CA ALA A 52 6.89 21.27 -3.86
C ALA A 52 5.75 20.73 -2.97
N ALA A 53 4.57 21.33 -3.06
CA ALA A 53 3.38 20.89 -2.33
C ALA A 53 2.90 19.51 -2.80
N GLN A 54 2.93 19.23 -4.11
CA GLN A 54 2.59 17.91 -4.64
C GLN A 54 3.57 16.83 -4.17
N LYS A 55 4.88 17.13 -4.22
CA LYS A 55 5.92 16.21 -3.76
C LYS A 55 5.79 15.87 -2.28
N GLU A 56 5.43 16.86 -1.45
CA GLU A 56 5.18 16.62 -0.03
C GLU A 56 3.96 15.73 0.19
N GLN A 57 2.86 15.93 -0.55
CA GLN A 57 1.68 15.05 -0.46
C GLN A 57 1.97 13.62 -0.90
N GLN A 58 2.76 13.43 -1.96
CA GLN A 58 3.19 12.10 -2.38
C GLN A 58 4.00 11.41 -1.28
N ARG A 59 4.86 12.16 -0.58
CA ARG A 59 5.61 11.66 0.57
C ARG A 59 4.71 11.31 1.75
N GLU A 60 3.70 12.12 2.05
CA GLU A 60 2.72 11.82 3.11
C GLU A 60 1.91 10.55 2.79
N ALA A 61 1.39 10.43 1.56
CA ALA A 61 0.69 9.24 1.07
C ALA A 61 1.58 7.99 1.14
N ALA A 62 2.85 8.16 0.78
CA ALA A 62 3.85 7.11 0.85
C ALA A 62 4.06 6.58 2.25
N LEU A 63 4.20 7.49 3.22
CA LEU A 63 4.34 7.18 4.63
C LEU A 63 3.07 6.51 5.18
N ALA A 64 1.88 7.00 4.81
CA ALA A 64 0.62 6.40 5.23
C ALA A 64 0.51 4.94 4.75
N LEU A 65 0.79 4.67 3.47
CA LEU A 65 0.78 3.31 2.95
C LEU A 65 1.85 2.45 3.63
N TRP A 66 3.03 3.00 3.88
CA TRP A 66 4.07 2.30 4.63
C TRP A 66 3.59 1.86 6.01
N TYR A 67 2.93 2.74 6.77
CA TYR A 67 2.39 2.42 8.09
C TYR A 67 1.33 1.32 8.02
N ILE A 68 0.38 1.41 7.09
CA ILE A 68 -0.67 0.41 6.88
C ILE A 68 -0.04 -0.95 6.57
N LEU A 69 0.87 -0.98 5.59
CA LEU A 69 1.53 -2.22 5.21
C LEU A 69 2.34 -2.79 6.36
N LYS A 70 3.08 -1.96 7.10
CA LYS A 70 3.85 -2.35 8.29
C LYS A 70 2.95 -3.04 9.31
N MET A 71 1.89 -2.35 9.75
CA MET A 71 0.91 -2.86 10.72
C MET A 71 0.28 -4.16 10.26
N PHE A 72 -0.15 -4.23 9.00
CA PHE A 72 -0.82 -5.41 8.46
C PHE A 72 0.05 -6.66 8.56
N GLY A 73 1.32 -6.57 8.14
CA GLY A 73 2.18 -7.76 8.20
C GLY A 73 2.76 -8.09 9.58
N GLU A 74 2.73 -7.15 10.53
CA GLU A 74 2.96 -7.46 11.95
C GLU A 74 1.76 -8.22 12.52
N MET A 75 0.53 -7.78 12.24
CA MET A 75 -0.70 -8.38 12.75
C MET A 75 -1.03 -9.76 12.13
N TYR A 76 -0.81 -9.92 10.82
CA TYR A 76 -1.08 -11.16 10.09
C TYR A 76 0.16 -12.05 9.90
N GLU A 77 1.31 -11.66 10.47
CA GLU A 77 2.59 -12.37 10.37
C GLU A 77 2.97 -12.76 8.92
N CYS A 78 2.70 -11.89 7.94
CA CYS A 78 2.85 -12.20 6.52
C CYS A 78 4.06 -11.52 5.86
N ALA A 79 4.59 -12.15 4.82
CA ALA A 79 5.57 -11.51 3.95
C ALA A 79 4.85 -10.63 2.93
N ARG A 80 5.37 -9.42 2.71
CA ARG A 80 4.81 -8.42 1.80
C ARG A 80 5.83 -8.10 0.71
N TYR A 81 5.39 -8.08 -0.53
CA TYR A 81 6.19 -7.62 -1.66
C TYR A 81 5.47 -6.46 -2.33
N VAL A 82 6.14 -5.34 -2.49
CA VAL A 82 5.62 -4.15 -3.18
C VAL A 82 6.34 -4.03 -4.51
N ASN A 83 5.60 -4.04 -5.63
CA ASN A 83 6.15 -4.02 -6.99
C ASN A 83 7.28 -5.05 -7.18
N LYS A 84 7.01 -6.30 -6.75
CA LYS A 84 7.95 -7.45 -6.78
C LYS A 84 9.16 -7.35 -5.84
N ARG A 85 9.36 -6.23 -5.14
CA ARG A 85 10.43 -6.06 -4.15
C ARG A 85 9.93 -6.42 -2.75
N ARG A 86 10.76 -7.06 -1.93
CA ARG A 86 10.40 -7.29 -0.52
C ARG A 86 10.14 -5.94 0.16
N PHE A 87 9.11 -5.85 1.01
CA PHE A 87 8.69 -4.59 1.66
C PHE A 87 9.87 -3.78 2.21
N GLY A 88 10.74 -4.36 3.04
CA GLY A 88 11.89 -3.65 3.60
C GLY A 88 12.93 -3.12 2.59
N ALA A 89 13.03 -3.72 1.40
CA ALA A 89 13.87 -3.22 0.31
C ALA A 89 13.19 -2.06 -0.43
N TRP A 90 11.87 -2.14 -0.62
CA TRP A 90 11.06 -1.08 -1.22
C TRP A 90 11.08 0.22 -0.39
N VAL A 91 11.09 0.13 0.96
CA VAL A 91 11.19 1.31 1.85
C VAL A 91 12.42 2.19 1.59
N LYS A 92 13.53 1.60 1.09
CA LYS A 92 14.78 2.34 0.86
C LYS A 92 14.77 3.16 -0.43
N GLN A 93 13.85 2.86 -1.34
CA GLN A 93 13.74 3.45 -2.67
C GLN A 93 12.26 3.62 -2.98
N ILE A 94 11.60 4.42 -2.15
CA ILE A 94 10.19 4.72 -2.31
C ILE A 94 10.04 5.59 -3.56
N GLU A 95 9.83 4.93 -4.69
CA GLU A 95 9.34 5.52 -5.94
C GLU A 95 7.84 5.26 -5.95
N PHE A 96 7.06 6.24 -5.48
CA PHE A 96 5.60 6.17 -5.56
C PHE A 96 5.18 6.56 -6.96
N ASP A 97 4.90 5.54 -7.75
CA ASP A 97 3.94 5.69 -8.83
C ASP A 97 2.53 5.81 -8.22
N HIS A 98 1.58 6.31 -9.00
CA HIS A 98 0.17 6.46 -8.59
C HIS A 98 -0.49 5.13 -8.16
N ARG A 99 0.17 4.00 -8.43
CA ARG A 99 -0.29 2.64 -8.21
C ARG A 99 0.84 1.73 -7.72
N VAL A 100 0.54 0.84 -6.78
CA VAL A 100 1.47 -0.18 -6.29
C VAL A 100 0.80 -1.54 -6.18
N HIS A 101 1.53 -2.59 -6.51
CA HIS A 101 1.09 -3.98 -6.35
C HIS A 101 1.67 -4.58 -5.09
N VAL A 102 0.80 -4.93 -4.15
CA VAL A 102 1.18 -5.52 -2.87
C VAL A 102 0.80 -6.99 -2.87
N ARG A 103 1.80 -7.85 -3.05
CA ARG A 103 1.65 -9.30 -2.88
C ARG A 103 1.80 -9.69 -1.42
N VAL A 104 0.84 -10.46 -0.91
CA VAL A 104 0.77 -10.92 0.47
C VAL A 104 0.97 -12.44 0.50
N VAL A 105 2.08 -12.88 1.08
CA VAL A 105 2.40 -14.30 1.23
C VAL A 105 2.13 -14.71 2.68
N SER A 106 1.03 -15.43 2.90
CA SER A 106 0.68 -16.01 4.21
C SER A 106 1.68 -17.11 4.60
N GLN A 107 2.21 -17.05 5.83
CA GLN A 107 3.07 -18.11 6.37
C GLN A 107 2.33 -19.45 6.55
N LYS A 108 0.99 -19.42 6.70
CA LYS A 108 0.18 -20.65 6.83
C LYS A 108 0.17 -21.48 5.55
N ARG A 109 0.33 -20.86 4.36
CA ARG A 109 0.45 -21.59 3.08
C ARG A 109 1.80 -22.29 2.92
N LYS A 110 2.90 -21.66 3.39
CA LYS A 110 4.26 -22.23 3.33
C LYS A 110 4.46 -23.54 4.09
N ARG A 111 3.57 -23.91 5.01
CA ARG A 111 3.66 -25.17 5.77
C ARG A 111 2.89 -26.33 5.12
N ARG A 112 2.17 -26.09 4.01
CA ARG A 112 1.33 -27.08 3.32
C ARG A 112 1.89 -27.52 1.96
N GLU A 113 3.05 -26.98 1.58
CA GLU A 113 3.87 -27.40 0.44
C GLU A 113 5.14 -28.06 0.98
#